data_AF-W6KA42-F1
#
_entry.id   AF-W6KA42-F1
#
_cell.length_a   1.000
_cell.length_b   1.000
_cell.length_c   1.000
_cell.angle_alpha   90.00
_cell.angle_beta   90.00
_cell.angle_gamma   90.00
#
_symmetry.space_group_name_H-M   'P 1'
#
loop_
_entity.id
_entity.type
_entity.pdbx_description
1 polymer ?
#
loop_
_entity_poly.entity_id
_entity_poly.type
_entity_poly.pdbx_seq_one_letter_code
_entity_poly.pdbx_strand_id
1 'polypeptide(L)'
;MARPPLSPDQRRSEYLRIRLTPSEMHELKRLAMQAGLPYTAYAREVLFGRRPKAKPERERIFNDLLYELTSIATNFAQLEAALEDENFGKWARYVGGDMVERLMDREDLIPLISETMERLNAAGHVVNALARSANSGKEIKDEEIKETLDILQSVLEPLHEAAKQPPGSTE
;
A
#
# COMPACT_ATOMS: atom_id res chain seq x y z
N MET A 1 8.85 -16.04 -26.72
CA MET A 1 10.28 -16.06 -27.10
C MET A 1 11.07 -15.30 -26.05
N ALA A 2 12.12 -15.91 -25.46
CA ALA A 2 12.95 -15.25 -24.45
C ALA A 2 13.79 -14.12 -25.09
N ARG A 3 13.94 -12.98 -24.39
CA ARG A 3 14.78 -11.87 -24.85
C ARG A 3 16.25 -12.34 -24.93
N PRO A 4 16.97 -12.10 -26.04
CA PRO A 4 18.38 -12.44 -26.13
C PRO A 4 19.19 -11.70 -25.04
N PRO A 5 20.25 -12.33 -24.51
CA PRO A 5 21.07 -11.73 -23.45
C PRO A 5 21.76 -10.47 -23.97
N LEU A 6 21.84 -9.44 -23.12
CA LEU A 6 22.57 -8.20 -23.42
C LEU A 6 24.04 -8.51 -23.73
N SER A 7 24.58 -7.83 -24.74
CA SER A 7 26.01 -7.86 -25.07
C SER A 7 26.84 -7.38 -23.87
N PRO A 8 28.09 -7.84 -23.69
CA PRO A 8 28.92 -7.49 -22.55
C PRO A 8 28.99 -5.97 -22.28
N ASP A 9 29.13 -5.16 -23.32
CA ASP A 9 29.25 -3.69 -23.21
C ASP A 9 27.93 -3.00 -22.82
N GLN A 10 26.79 -3.67 -23.00
CA GLN A 10 25.49 -3.18 -22.57
C GLN A 10 25.14 -3.61 -21.15
N ARG A 11 25.92 -4.53 -20.55
CA ARG A 11 25.73 -4.95 -19.17
C ARG A 11 26.27 -3.88 -18.24
N ARG A 12 25.52 -3.63 -17.18
CA ARG A 12 25.91 -2.68 -16.13
C ARG A 12 26.83 -3.43 -15.16
N SER A 13 28.14 -3.43 -15.42
CA SER A 13 29.16 -4.11 -14.59
C SER A 13 29.80 -3.18 -13.55
N GLU A 14 29.89 -1.88 -13.86
CA GLU A 14 30.56 -0.90 -13.01
C GLU A 14 29.66 -0.36 -11.90
N TYR A 15 30.24 -0.10 -10.72
CA TYR A 15 29.55 0.47 -9.57
C TYR A 15 30.10 1.85 -9.19
N LEU A 16 29.20 2.74 -8.75
CA LEU A 16 29.54 4.04 -8.19
C LEU A 16 29.16 4.05 -6.70
N ARG A 17 30.12 4.37 -5.83
CA ARG A 17 29.88 4.49 -4.38
C ARG A 17 29.70 5.95 -4.01
N ILE A 18 28.49 6.31 -3.57
CA ILE A 18 28.14 7.66 -3.10
C ILE A 18 27.76 7.56 -1.62
N ARG A 19 28.25 8.50 -0.80
CA ARG A 19 27.79 8.66 0.58
C ARG A 19 26.70 9.73 0.61
N LEU A 20 25.58 9.40 1.25
CA LEU A 20 24.45 10.29 1.46
C LEU A 20 24.19 10.40 2.96
N THR A 21 23.79 11.59 3.39
CA THR A 21 23.20 11.79 4.71
C THR A 21 21.84 11.07 4.81
N PRO A 22 21.30 10.83 6.02
CA PRO A 22 19.99 10.23 6.19
C PRO A 22 18.85 11.00 5.49
N SER A 23 18.90 12.34 5.52
CA SER A 23 17.90 13.19 4.86
C SER A 23 17.98 13.09 3.35
N GLU A 24 19.18 13.10 2.76
CA GLU A 24 19.37 12.92 1.32
C GLU A 24 18.90 11.53 0.85
N MET A 25 19.16 10.48 1.64
CA MET A 25 18.69 9.14 1.35
C MET A 25 17.16 9.04 1.41
N HIS A 26 16.55 9.69 2.42
CA HIS A 26 15.09 9.73 2.54
C HIS A 26 14.46 10.45 1.35
N GLU A 27 15.01 11.59 0.97
CA GLU A 27 14.55 12.38 -0.18
C GLU A 27 14.69 11.60 -1.50
N LEU A 28 15.81 10.90 -1.71
CA LEU A 28 16.01 10.05 -2.88
C LEU A 28 14.94 8.96 -2.97
N LYS A 29 14.65 8.28 -1.85
CA LYS A 29 13.62 7.24 -1.79
C LYS A 29 12.23 7.83 -2.07
N ARG A 30 11.92 8.99 -1.49
CA ARG A 30 10.66 9.70 -1.69
C ARG A 30 10.44 10.06 -3.16
N LEU A 31 11.44 10.67 -3.80
CA LEU A 31 11.36 11.04 -5.22
C LEU A 31 11.26 9.83 -6.15
N ALA A 32 12.02 8.77 -5.86
CA ALA A 32 11.97 7.53 -6.62
C ALA A 32 10.60 6.86 -6.53
N MET A 33 10.03 6.79 -5.32
CA MET A 33 8.68 6.30 -5.08
C MET A 33 7.64 7.12 -5.85
N GLN A 34 7.74 8.45 -5.81
CA GLN A 34 6.86 9.33 -6.58
C GLN A 34 6.95 9.11 -8.10
N ALA A 35 8.13 8.81 -8.62
CA ALA A 35 8.35 8.47 -10.02
C ALA A 35 8.03 7.00 -10.36
N GLY A 36 7.68 6.16 -9.38
CA GLY A 36 7.43 4.74 -9.58
C GLY A 36 8.67 3.92 -9.96
N LEU A 37 9.86 4.34 -9.50
CA LEU A 37 11.14 3.69 -9.81
C LEU A 37 11.82 3.20 -8.52
N PRO A 38 12.59 2.10 -8.58
CA PRO A 38 13.54 1.78 -7.52
C PRO A 38 14.52 2.94 -7.32
N TYR A 39 14.89 3.25 -6.07
CA TYR A 39 15.74 4.41 -5.77
C TYR A 39 17.09 4.39 -6.49
N THR A 40 17.67 3.21 -6.76
CA THR A 40 18.90 3.04 -7.55
C THR A 40 18.69 3.37 -9.03
N ALA A 41 17.54 3.00 -9.60
CA ALA A 41 17.18 3.33 -10.97
C ALA A 41 16.92 4.84 -11.09
N TYR A 42 16.16 5.42 -10.17
CA TYR A 42 15.91 6.86 -10.13
C TYR A 42 17.22 7.66 -10.02
N ALA A 43 18.10 7.31 -9.08
CA ALA A 43 19.40 7.96 -8.91
C ALA A 43 20.22 7.93 -10.21
N ARG A 44 20.23 6.79 -10.90
CA ARG A 44 20.93 6.65 -12.19
C ARG A 44 20.36 7.58 -13.25
N GLU A 45 19.05 7.63 -13.42
CA GLU A 45 18.41 8.51 -14.40
C GLU A 45 18.80 9.98 -14.14
N VAL A 46 18.76 10.41 -12.86
CA VAL A 46 19.15 11.76 -12.45
C VAL A 46 20.64 12.04 -12.69
N LEU A 47 21.52 11.08 -12.40
CA LEU A 47 22.98 11.21 -12.67
C LEU A 47 23.27 11.46 -14.16
N PHE A 48 22.45 10.92 -15.06
CA PHE A 48 22.56 11.15 -16.50
C PHE A 48 21.69 12.31 -17.00
N GLY A 49 21.31 13.23 -16.11
CA GLY A 49 20.61 14.48 -16.46
C GLY A 49 19.13 14.31 -16.78
N ARG A 50 18.57 13.11 -16.63
CA ARG A 50 17.13 12.88 -16.84
C ARG A 50 16.38 13.25 -15.56
N ARG A 51 15.14 13.69 -15.72
CA ARG A 51 14.25 14.05 -14.61
C ARG A 51 13.00 13.18 -14.69
N PRO A 52 13.03 11.95 -14.15
CA PRO A 52 11.83 11.13 -14.06
C PRO A 52 10.74 11.93 -13.35
N LYS A 53 9.61 12.12 -14.04
CA LYS A 53 8.50 12.90 -13.48
C LYS A 53 7.78 12.06 -12.43
N ALA A 54 7.29 12.72 -11.39
CA ALA A 54 6.34 12.09 -10.49
C ALA A 54 5.14 11.58 -11.30
N LYS A 55 4.63 10.42 -10.94
CA LYS A 55 3.35 9.92 -11.43
C LYS A 55 2.25 10.94 -11.10
N PRO A 56 1.20 11.03 -11.94
CA PRO A 56 0.03 11.84 -11.63
C PRO A 56 -0.44 11.56 -10.21
N GLU A 57 -0.80 12.62 -9.47
CA GLU A 57 -1.22 12.51 -8.07
C GLU A 57 -2.33 11.49 -7.86
N ARG A 58 -3.33 11.49 -8.75
CA ARG A 58 -4.38 10.46 -8.85
C ARG A 58 -3.81 9.04 -8.82
N GLU A 59 -2.86 8.76 -9.71
CA GLU A 59 -2.28 7.42 -9.83
C GLU A 59 -1.48 7.05 -8.57
N ARG A 60 -0.83 8.02 -7.92
CA ARG A 60 -0.14 7.77 -6.65
C ARG A 60 -1.13 7.41 -5.54
N ILE A 61 -2.19 8.20 -5.37
CA ILE A 61 -3.19 7.99 -4.32
C ILE A 61 -3.88 6.62 -4.47
N PHE A 62 -4.29 6.24 -5.68
CA PHE A 62 -4.88 4.92 -5.90
C PHE A 62 -3.90 3.77 -5.70
N ASN A 63 -2.64 3.93 -6.11
CA ASN A 63 -1.63 2.90 -5.87
C ASN A 63 -1.34 2.73 -4.37
N ASP A 64 -1.26 3.84 -3.63
CA ASP A 64 -1.03 3.82 -2.18
C ASP A 64 -2.23 3.19 -1.46
N LEU A 65 -3.46 3.55 -1.83
CA LEU A 65 -4.68 2.91 -1.32
C LEU A 65 -4.69 1.40 -1.62
N LEU A 66 -4.44 1.01 -2.87
CA LEU A 66 -4.41 -0.40 -3.27
C LEU A 66 -3.36 -1.18 -2.49
N TYR A 67 -2.19 -0.61 -2.30
CA TYR A 67 -1.11 -1.20 -1.51
C TYR A 67 -1.56 -1.42 -0.06
N GLU A 68 -2.11 -0.40 0.60
CA GLU A 68 -2.56 -0.51 1.99
C GLU A 68 -3.70 -1.54 2.15
N LEU A 69 -4.74 -1.49 1.31
CA LEU A 69 -5.84 -2.45 1.34
C LEU A 69 -5.36 -3.90 1.12
N THR A 70 -4.47 -4.12 0.15
CA THR A 70 -3.90 -5.45 -0.13
C THR A 70 -3.03 -5.95 1.03
N SER A 71 -2.25 -5.06 1.65
CA SER A 71 -1.44 -5.36 2.83
C SER A 71 -2.33 -5.79 4.01
N ILE A 72 -3.41 -5.04 4.28
CA ILE A 72 -4.39 -5.38 5.33
C ILE A 72 -5.07 -6.73 5.03
N ALA A 73 -5.53 -6.94 3.79
CA ALA A 73 -6.14 -8.19 3.38
C ALA A 73 -5.20 -9.40 3.55
N THR A 74 -3.91 -9.21 3.26
CA THR A 74 -2.89 -10.25 3.49
C THR A 74 -2.74 -10.58 4.97
N ASN A 75 -2.76 -9.57 5.85
CA ASN A 75 -2.68 -9.80 7.29
C ASN A 75 -3.94 -10.51 7.83
N PHE A 76 -5.12 -10.22 7.28
CA PHE A 76 -6.34 -10.97 7.61
C PHE A 76 -6.29 -12.42 7.16
N ALA A 77 -5.76 -12.70 5.96
CA ALA A 77 -5.56 -14.08 5.52
C ALA A 77 -4.58 -14.84 6.45
N GLN A 78 -3.58 -14.16 7.01
CA GLN A 78 -2.71 -14.76 8.04
C GLN A 78 -3.46 -15.04 9.34
N LEU A 79 -4.34 -14.13 9.78
CA LEU A 79 -5.18 -14.33 10.96
C LEU A 79 -6.15 -15.50 10.79
N GLU A 80 -6.79 -15.61 9.63
CA GLU A 80 -7.65 -16.76 9.28
C GLU A 80 -6.85 -18.07 9.38
N ALA A 81 -5.66 -18.12 8.80
CA ALA A 81 -4.82 -19.31 8.83
C ALA A 81 -4.31 -19.67 10.23
N ALA A 82 -4.03 -18.66 11.08
CA ALA A 82 -3.47 -18.88 12.42
C ALA A 82 -4.54 -19.18 13.48
N LEU A 83 -5.74 -18.62 13.33
CA LEU A 83 -6.83 -18.72 14.32
C LEU A 83 -7.98 -19.63 13.86
N GLU A 84 -7.94 -20.10 12.61
CA GLU A 84 -8.98 -20.93 11.99
C GLU A 84 -10.39 -20.29 12.04
N ASP A 85 -10.46 -18.95 12.03
CA ASP A 85 -11.71 -18.18 12.00
C ASP A 85 -11.96 -17.59 10.61
N GLU A 86 -12.97 -18.14 9.93
CA GLU A 86 -13.43 -17.72 8.60
C GLU A 86 -13.87 -16.24 8.52
N ASN A 87 -14.19 -15.60 9.65
CA ASN A 87 -14.53 -14.18 9.66
C ASN A 87 -13.35 -13.32 9.21
N PHE A 88 -12.12 -13.70 9.52
CA PHE A 88 -10.95 -12.99 8.99
C PHE A 88 -10.83 -13.16 7.48
N GLY A 89 -11.18 -14.33 6.93
CA GLY A 89 -11.24 -14.55 5.48
C GLY A 89 -12.31 -13.71 4.78
N LYS A 90 -13.44 -13.42 5.44
CA LYS A 90 -14.46 -12.48 4.95
C LYS A 90 -13.90 -11.05 4.92
N TRP A 91 -13.21 -10.62 5.98
CA TRP A 91 -12.53 -9.33 6.02
C TRP A 91 -11.45 -9.18 4.94
N ALA A 92 -10.63 -10.22 4.72
CA ALA A 92 -9.62 -10.22 3.67
C ALA A 92 -10.23 -9.98 2.28
N ARG A 93 -11.31 -10.71 1.96
CA ARG A 93 -12.04 -10.55 0.69
C ARG A 93 -12.69 -9.18 0.55
N TYR A 94 -13.32 -8.69 1.61
CA TYR A 94 -13.96 -7.37 1.60
C TYR A 94 -12.94 -6.24 1.37
N VAL A 95 -11.85 -6.23 2.13
CA VAL A 95 -10.85 -5.14 2.08
C VAL A 95 -10.00 -5.21 0.80
N GLY A 96 -9.54 -6.41 0.43
CA GLY A 96 -8.64 -6.61 -0.72
C GLY A 96 -9.34 -6.83 -2.07
N GLY A 97 -10.66 -7.08 -2.06
CA GLY A 97 -11.48 -7.32 -3.25
C GLY A 97 -12.57 -6.26 -3.39
N ASP A 98 -13.68 -6.41 -2.66
CA ASP A 98 -14.89 -5.59 -2.84
C ASP A 98 -14.61 -4.08 -2.72
N MET A 99 -13.84 -3.66 -1.72
CA MET A 99 -13.49 -2.25 -1.53
C MET A 99 -12.58 -1.72 -2.63
N VAL A 100 -11.62 -2.53 -3.09
CA VAL A 100 -10.74 -2.17 -4.21
C VAL A 100 -11.57 -1.97 -5.47
N GLU A 101 -12.44 -2.92 -5.81
CA GLU A 101 -13.28 -2.84 -7.01
C GLU A 101 -14.22 -1.63 -6.99
N ARG A 102 -14.77 -1.28 -5.82
CA ARG A 102 -15.69 -0.15 -5.69
C ARG A 102 -15.02 1.23 -5.71
N LEU A 103 -13.77 1.31 -5.24
CA LEU A 103 -13.01 2.55 -5.19
C LEU A 103 -12.18 2.77 -6.45
N MET A 104 -11.84 1.71 -7.18
CA MET A 104 -11.19 1.83 -8.48
C MET A 104 -12.04 2.71 -9.40
N ASP A 105 -11.37 3.62 -10.10
CA ASP A 105 -11.97 4.58 -11.03
C ASP A 105 -12.92 5.65 -10.41
N ARG A 106 -13.07 5.69 -9.07
CA ARG A 106 -13.81 6.75 -8.36
C ARG A 106 -12.96 8.00 -8.15
N GLU A 107 -12.68 8.72 -9.23
CA GLU A 107 -11.88 9.95 -9.19
C GLU A 107 -12.48 11.03 -8.27
N ASP A 108 -13.81 11.05 -8.16
CA ASP A 108 -14.55 11.94 -7.26
C ASP A 108 -14.23 11.70 -5.78
N LEU A 109 -13.71 10.51 -5.42
CA LEU A 109 -13.36 10.16 -4.05
C LEU A 109 -11.89 10.41 -3.69
N ILE A 110 -11.06 10.89 -4.61
CA ILE A 110 -9.63 11.14 -4.37
C ILE A 110 -9.35 12.00 -3.12
N PRO A 111 -10.08 13.10 -2.86
CA PRO A 111 -9.87 13.89 -1.65
C PRO A 111 -10.14 13.08 -0.37
N LEU A 112 -11.27 12.36 -0.35
CA LEU A 112 -11.66 11.51 0.79
C LEU A 112 -10.67 10.37 1.03
N ILE A 113 -10.19 9.72 -0.05
CA ILE A 113 -9.16 8.68 0.04
C ILE A 113 -7.91 9.27 0.68
N SER A 114 -7.45 10.43 0.19
CA SER A 114 -6.24 11.09 0.67
C SER A 114 -6.34 11.45 2.16
N GLU A 115 -7.47 11.98 2.62
CA GLU A 115 -7.74 12.29 4.02
C GLU A 115 -7.87 11.05 4.92
N THR A 116 -8.15 9.89 4.33
CA THR A 116 -8.30 8.62 5.05
C THR A 116 -7.00 7.84 5.14
N MET A 117 -6.04 8.05 4.22
CA MET A 117 -4.82 7.25 4.10
C MET A 117 -4.00 7.14 5.39
N GLU A 118 -3.80 8.23 6.13
CA GLU A 118 -3.02 8.20 7.37
C GLU A 118 -3.67 7.30 8.43
N ARG A 119 -4.99 7.42 8.60
CA ARG A 119 -5.77 6.59 9.53
C ARG A 119 -5.81 5.13 9.07
N LEU A 120 -5.90 4.89 7.77
CA LEU A 120 -5.89 3.54 7.20
C LEU A 120 -4.56 2.84 7.43
N ASN A 121 -3.45 3.56 7.23
CA ASN A 121 -2.12 3.02 7.51
C ASN A 121 -1.94 2.71 9.01
N ALA A 122 -2.40 3.59 9.90
CA ALA A 122 -2.39 3.34 11.35
C ALA A 122 -3.23 2.10 11.73
N ALA A 123 -4.43 1.96 11.18
CA ALA A 123 -5.26 0.76 11.38
C ALA A 123 -4.58 -0.50 10.84
N GLY A 124 -3.94 -0.42 9.67
CA GLY A 124 -3.17 -1.52 9.09
C GLY A 124 -2.00 -1.98 9.96
N HIS A 125 -1.34 -1.05 10.67
CA HIS A 125 -0.32 -1.40 11.65
C HIS A 125 -0.87 -2.20 12.84
N VAL A 126 -2.09 -1.88 13.31
CA VAL A 126 -2.77 -2.63 14.38
C VAL A 126 -3.10 -4.05 13.90
N VAL A 127 -3.70 -4.19 12.71
CA VAL A 127 -4.01 -5.52 12.12
C VAL A 127 -2.75 -6.36 11.93
N ASN A 128 -1.65 -5.77 11.44
CA ASN A 128 -0.37 -6.45 11.31
C ASN A 128 0.22 -6.88 12.66
N ALA A 129 0.09 -6.06 13.71
CA ALA A 129 0.54 -6.44 15.05
C ALA A 129 -0.25 -7.64 15.61
N LEU A 130 -1.55 -7.67 15.36
CA LEU A 130 -2.42 -8.80 15.70
C LEU A 130 -2.01 -10.06 14.92
N ALA A 131 -1.83 -9.96 13.60
CA ALA A 131 -1.41 -11.08 12.75
C ALA A 131 -0.04 -11.65 13.16
N ARG A 132 0.93 -10.79 13.50
CA ARG A 132 2.23 -11.23 14.02
C ARG A 132 2.12 -11.95 15.37
N SER A 133 1.21 -11.50 16.23
CA SER A 133 0.96 -12.14 17.52
C SER A 133 0.33 -13.52 17.33
N ALA A 134 -0.63 -13.66 16.42
CA ALA A 134 -1.26 -14.94 16.09
C ALA A 134 -0.22 -15.93 15.53
N ASN A 135 0.58 -15.46 14.56
CA ASN A 135 1.61 -16.27 13.91
C ASN A 135 2.72 -16.71 14.86
N SER A 136 2.97 -15.99 15.95
CA SER A 136 3.94 -16.40 16.97
C SER A 136 3.37 -17.39 18.00
N GLY A 137 2.10 -17.76 17.87
CA GLY A 137 1.39 -18.65 18.79
C GLY A 137 1.01 -17.96 20.10
N LYS A 138 1.04 -16.62 20.16
CA LYS A 138 0.57 -15.88 21.34
C LYS A 138 -0.95 -15.99 21.40
N GLU A 139 -1.48 -16.27 22.59
CA GLU A 139 -2.92 -16.18 22.85
C GLU A 139 -3.39 -14.74 22.64
N ILE A 140 -4.41 -14.58 21.80
CA ILE A 140 -5.06 -13.31 21.50
C ILE A 140 -6.43 -13.32 22.16
N LYS A 141 -6.76 -12.25 22.87
CA LYS A 141 -8.06 -12.10 23.52
C LYS A 141 -9.11 -11.61 22.52
N ASP A 142 -10.34 -12.05 22.71
CA ASP A 142 -11.48 -11.61 21.90
C ASP A 142 -11.66 -10.09 21.92
N GLU A 143 -11.37 -9.43 23.06
CA GLU A 143 -11.42 -7.97 23.14
C GLU A 143 -10.38 -7.29 22.22
N GLU A 144 -9.17 -7.85 22.10
CA GLU A 144 -8.11 -7.30 21.24
C GLU A 144 -8.49 -7.45 19.75
N ILE A 145 -9.10 -8.58 19.39
CA ILE A 145 -9.65 -8.82 18.04
C ILE A 145 -10.74 -7.79 17.76
N LYS A 146 -11.70 -7.66 18.67
CA LYS A 146 -12.85 -6.76 18.50
C LYS A 146 -12.39 -5.30 18.36
N GLU A 147 -11.51 -4.81 19.24
CA GLU A 147 -10.98 -3.45 19.15
C GLU A 147 -10.28 -3.20 17.81
N THR A 148 -9.50 -4.18 17.33
CA THR A 148 -8.82 -4.08 16.03
C THR A 148 -9.81 -3.97 14.86
N LEU A 149 -10.86 -4.79 14.88
CA LEU A 149 -11.90 -4.77 13.85
C LEU A 149 -12.74 -3.48 13.92
N ASP A 150 -13.11 -3.02 15.11
CA ASP A 150 -13.86 -1.77 15.32
C ASP A 150 -13.07 -0.55 14.82
N ILE A 151 -11.76 -0.49 15.09
CA ILE A 151 -10.87 0.55 14.57
C ILE A 151 -10.87 0.52 13.04
N LEU A 152 -10.61 -0.64 12.44
CA LEU A 152 -10.55 -0.74 10.98
C LEU A 152 -11.89 -0.38 10.34
N GLN A 153 -13.00 -0.86 10.90
CA GLN A 153 -14.34 -0.54 10.42
C GLN A 153 -14.58 0.97 10.43
N SER A 154 -14.28 1.64 11.54
CA SER A 154 -14.47 3.10 11.66
C SER A 154 -13.68 3.91 10.62
N VAL A 155 -12.50 3.40 10.23
CA VAL A 155 -11.64 4.05 9.23
C VAL A 155 -12.12 3.80 7.81
N LEU A 156 -12.63 2.60 7.52
CA LEU A 156 -13.13 2.23 6.20
C LEU A 156 -14.55 2.75 5.93
N GLU A 157 -15.35 3.01 6.97
CA GLU A 157 -16.76 3.38 6.85
C GLU A 157 -17.01 4.61 5.93
N PRO A 158 -16.26 5.72 6.03
CA PRO A 158 -16.43 6.85 5.12
C PRO A 158 -16.26 6.47 3.64
N LEU A 159 -15.27 5.63 3.34
CA LEU A 159 -15.01 5.16 1.99
C LEU A 159 -16.10 4.19 1.51
N HIS A 160 -16.56 3.31 2.39
CA HIS A 160 -17.64 2.37 2.08
C HIS A 160 -18.95 3.09 1.77
N GLU A 161 -19.34 4.09 2.58
CA GLU A 161 -20.55 4.86 2.35
C GLU A 161 -20.46 5.70 1.06
N ALA A 162 -19.32 6.36 0.83
CA ALA A 162 -19.12 7.13 -0.39
C ALA A 162 -19.11 6.25 -1.65
N ALA A 163 -18.61 5.02 -1.54
CA ALA A 163 -18.59 4.04 -2.62
C ALA A 163 -19.98 3.54 -3.03
N LYS A 164 -20.99 3.60 -2.14
CA LYS A 164 -22.38 3.24 -2.47
C LYS A 164 -23.09 4.30 -3.32
N GLN A 165 -22.63 5.55 -3.26
CA GLN A 165 -23.24 6.65 -3.98
C GLN A 165 -22.75 6.67 -5.45
N PRO A 166 -23.59 7.07 -6.41
CA PRO A 166 -23.15 7.24 -7.79
C PRO A 166 -22.08 8.34 -7.89
N PRO A 167 -21.17 8.26 -8.88
CA PRO A 167 -20.09 9.21 -9.04
C PRO A 167 -20.64 10.65 -9.22
N GLY A 168 -20.13 11.59 -8.41
CA GLY A 168 -20.52 13.00 -8.47
C GLY A 168 -21.74 13.41 -7.63
N SER A 169 -22.16 12.58 -6.66
CA SER A 169 -23.32 12.86 -5.78
C SER A 169 -22.98 13.69 -4.53
N THR A 170 -21.77 14.23 -4.41
CA THR A 170 -21.39 15.12 -3.30
C THR A 170 -22.02 16.50 -3.49
N GLU A 171 -23.20 16.71 -2.88
CA GLU A 171 -23.72 18.04 -2.52
C GLU A 171 -23.05 18.59 -1.26
#